data_AF-A0A6B3IQ76-F1
#
_entry.id   AF-A0A6B3IQ76-F1
#
_cell.length_a   1.000
_cell.length_b   1.000
_cell.length_c   1.000
_cell.angle_alpha   90.00
_cell.angle_beta   90.00
_cell.angle_gamma   90.00
#
_symmetry.space_group_name_H-M   'P 1'
#
loop_
_entity.id
_entity.type
_entity.pdbx_description
1 polymer ?
#
loop_
_entity_poly.entity_id
_entity_poly.type
_entity_poly.pdbx_seq_one_letter_code
_entity_poly.pdbx_strand_id
1 'polypeptide(L)'
;AVDQAVATGLTAALTALVGGALLTATGWAFLVRPRTLPRPTAVRGVAAGVTCAALAGALLVPPVLGPSAPRRCQGSSELCELRYDEIAHLTAHNAMSTTADRFIGPLQDPDITTQLDTGVRALQLDTYHWESPQDIAARLDNPEFTPEQRRLVSAA
;
A
#
# COMPACT_ATOMS: atom_id res chain seq x y z
N ALA A 1 1.63 1.30 17.58
CA ALA A 1 0.41 0.58 17.14
C ALA A 1 -0.66 0.52 18.23
N VAL A 2 -0.31 0.13 19.45
CA VAL A 2 -1.23 0.07 20.60
C VAL A 2 -1.89 1.43 20.87
N ASP A 3 -1.13 2.54 20.82
CA ASP A 3 -1.69 3.87 21.10
C ASP A 3 -2.73 4.33 20.06
N GLN A 4 -2.57 3.95 18.79
CA GLN A 4 -3.55 4.26 17.75
C GLN A 4 -4.82 3.41 17.88
N ALA A 5 -4.69 2.15 18.28
CA ALA A 5 -5.83 1.28 18.55
C ALA A 5 -6.62 1.76 19.79
N VAL A 6 -5.91 2.21 20.82
CA VAL A 6 -6.51 2.80 22.03
C VAL A 6 -7.20 4.13 21.71
N ALA A 7 -6.56 5.01 20.93
CA ALA A 7 -7.14 6.29 20.53
C ALA A 7 -8.41 6.10 19.68
N THR A 8 -8.36 5.24 18.67
CA THR A 8 -9.55 4.93 17.84
C THR A 8 -10.66 4.30 18.66
N GLY A 9 -10.33 3.37 19.56
CA GLY A 9 -11.29 2.77 20.50
C GLY A 9 -11.96 3.79 21.42
N LEU A 10 -11.20 4.71 22.02
CA LEU A 10 -11.72 5.79 22.86
C LEU A 10 -12.64 6.75 22.09
N THR A 11 -12.23 7.17 20.89
CA THR A 11 -13.11 8.00 20.06
C THR A 11 -14.40 7.29 19.70
N ALA A 12 -14.37 6.03 19.26
CA ALA A 12 -15.57 5.28 18.92
C ALA A 12 -16.52 5.13 20.13
N ALA A 13 -15.97 4.84 21.31
CA ALA A 13 -16.73 4.74 22.54
C ALA A 13 -17.38 6.08 22.93
N LEU A 14 -16.65 7.19 22.81
CA LEU A 14 -17.17 8.54 23.08
C LEU A 14 -18.30 8.91 22.11
N THR A 15 -18.16 8.63 20.81
CA THR A 15 -19.20 8.92 19.82
C THR A 15 -20.48 8.13 20.12
N ALA A 16 -20.35 6.85 20.48
CA ALA A 16 -21.48 6.01 20.85
C ALA A 16 -22.17 6.51 22.14
N LEU A 17 -21.40 6.91 23.15
CA LEU A 17 -21.92 7.44 24.42
C LEU A 17 -22.68 8.76 24.21
N VAL A 18 -22.09 9.71 23.48
CA VAL A 18 -22.72 11.01 23.21
C VAL A 18 -23.97 10.84 22.34
N GLY A 19 -23.91 10.00 21.31
CA GLY A 19 -25.07 9.69 20.47
C GLY A 19 -26.21 9.04 21.25
N GLY A 20 -25.89 8.06 22.11
CA GLY A 20 -26.85 7.42 23.01
C GLY A 20 -27.49 8.40 23.99
N ALA A 21 -26.68 9.26 24.63
CA ALA A 21 -27.17 10.28 25.56
C ALA A 21 -28.11 11.29 24.89
N LEU A 22 -27.81 11.70 23.64
CA LEU A 22 -28.68 12.59 22.88
C LEU A 22 -30.02 11.93 22.52
N LEU A 23 -30.00 10.65 22.14
CA LEU A 23 -31.22 9.89 21.83
C LEU A 23 -32.10 9.67 23.06
N THR A 24 -31.51 9.36 24.22
CA THR A 24 -32.27 9.20 25.47
C THR A 24 -32.82 10.52 25.98
N ALA A 25 -32.04 11.61 25.92
CA ALA A 25 -32.49 12.94 26.31
C ALA A 25 -33.63 13.46 25.42
N THR A 26 -33.56 13.24 24.10
CA THR A 26 -34.64 13.60 23.18
C THR A 26 -35.88 12.74 23.41
N GLY A 27 -35.73 11.41 23.54
CA GLY A 27 -36.84 10.51 23.89
C GLY A 27 -37.54 10.90 25.20
N TRP A 28 -36.77 11.22 26.23
CA TRP A 28 -37.29 11.70 27.51
C TRP A 28 -38.05 13.01 27.34
N ALA A 29 -37.48 14.00 26.64
CA ALA A 29 -38.14 15.29 26.40
C ALA A 29 -39.49 15.16 25.67
N PHE A 30 -39.65 14.18 24.78
CA PHE A 30 -40.93 13.86 24.13
C PHE A 30 -41.95 13.22 25.09
N LEU A 31 -41.50 12.45 26.08
CA LEU A 31 -42.38 11.83 27.08
C LEU A 31 -42.90 12.85 28.11
N VAL A 32 -42.10 13.83 28.51
CA VAL A 32 -42.46 14.79 29.59
C VAL A 32 -43.21 16.04 29.09
N ARG A 33 -43.20 16.33 27.78
CA ARG A 33 -43.94 17.50 27.23
C ARG A 33 -45.37 17.12 26.80
N PRO A 34 -46.42 17.68 27.43
CA PRO A 34 -47.79 17.45 27.00
C PRO A 34 -48.13 18.37 25.80
N ARG A 35 -48.10 17.82 24.57
CA ARG A 35 -49.00 18.18 23.43
C ARG A 35 -48.64 17.45 22.12
N THR A 36 -49.71 16.98 21.44
CA THR A 36 -49.84 16.44 20.08
C THR A 36 -48.73 15.52 19.56
N LEU A 37 -49.04 14.23 19.48
CA LEU A 37 -48.21 13.21 18.83
C LEU A 37 -47.82 13.67 17.41
N PRO A 38 -46.51 13.74 17.09
CA PRO A 38 -46.05 14.10 15.75
C PRO A 38 -46.51 13.06 14.73
N ARG A 39 -46.81 13.51 13.51
CA ARG A 39 -47.20 12.60 12.42
C ARG A 39 -46.09 11.56 12.19
N PRO A 40 -46.42 10.27 12.00
CA PRO A 40 -45.43 9.18 11.89
C PRO A 40 -44.43 9.37 10.74
N THR A 41 -44.79 10.14 9.71
CA THR A 41 -43.90 10.54 8.62
C THR A 41 -42.77 11.47 9.06
N ALA A 42 -43.03 12.39 9.98
CA ALA A 42 -42.02 13.30 10.52
C ALA A 42 -40.99 12.53 11.38
N VAL A 43 -41.45 11.56 12.17
CA VAL A 43 -40.57 10.71 12.99
C VAL A 43 -39.65 9.85 12.12
N ARG A 44 -40.17 9.26 11.04
CA ARG A 44 -39.38 8.47 10.08
C ARG A 44 -38.33 9.31 9.35
N GLY A 45 -38.68 10.53 8.94
CA GLY A 45 -37.74 11.45 8.28
C GLY A 45 -36.59 11.88 9.21
N VAL A 46 -36.91 12.20 10.47
CA VAL A 46 -35.91 12.53 11.48
C VAL A 46 -35.00 11.33 11.78
N ALA A 47 -35.58 10.15 11.97
CA ALA A 47 -34.81 8.93 12.21
C ALA A 47 -33.84 8.65 11.04
N ALA A 48 -34.32 8.69 9.80
CA ALA A 48 -33.48 8.51 8.62
C ALA A 48 -32.37 9.55 8.52
N GLY A 49 -32.66 10.83 8.77
CA GLY A 49 -31.67 11.90 8.77
C GLY A 49 -30.57 11.71 9.81
N VAL A 50 -30.94 11.33 11.04
CA VAL A 50 -29.98 11.05 12.12
C VAL A 50 -29.11 9.83 11.78
N THR A 51 -29.70 8.76 11.24
CA THR A 51 -28.94 7.58 10.83
C THR A 51 -27.96 7.90 9.70
N CYS A 52 -28.39 8.65 8.68
CA CYS A 52 -27.51 9.09 7.60
C CYS A 52 -26.36 9.98 8.10
N ALA A 53 -26.64 10.92 9.01
CA ALA A 53 -25.61 11.77 9.59
C ALA A 53 -24.61 10.97 10.42
N ALA A 54 -25.07 10.00 11.21
CA ALA A 54 -24.21 9.13 12.00
C ALA A 54 -23.31 8.24 11.11
N LEU A 55 -23.87 7.66 10.05
CA LEU A 55 -23.10 6.87 9.07
C LEU A 55 -22.09 7.74 8.33
N ALA A 56 -22.50 8.90 7.83
CA ALA A 56 -21.59 9.83 7.17
C ALA A 56 -20.46 10.28 8.09
N GLY A 57 -20.77 10.58 9.36
CA GLY A 57 -19.76 10.88 10.38
C GLY A 57 -18.78 9.71 10.58
N ALA A 58 -19.28 8.49 10.74
CA ALA A 58 -18.43 7.31 10.94
C ALA A 58 -17.52 6.99 9.74
N LEU A 59 -17.98 7.21 8.49
CA LEU A 59 -17.19 6.95 7.29
C LEU A 59 -16.22 8.08 6.93
N LEU A 60 -16.60 9.35 7.15
CA LEU A 60 -15.85 10.51 6.67
C LEU A 60 -14.90 11.10 7.72
N VAL A 61 -15.23 11.00 9.02
CA VAL A 61 -14.39 11.58 10.08
C VAL A 61 -13.01 10.90 10.17
N PRO A 62 -12.88 9.55 10.16
CA PRO A 62 -11.57 8.91 10.27
C PRO A 62 -10.57 9.28 9.16
N PRO A 63 -10.90 9.29 7.86
CA PRO A 63 -9.95 9.66 6.82
C PRO A 63 -9.66 11.17 6.74
N VAL A 64 -10.57 12.04 7.19
CA VAL A 64 -10.41 13.51 7.10
C VAL A 64 -9.75 14.11 8.32
N LEU A 65 -10.09 13.60 9.52
CA LEU A 65 -9.66 14.16 10.79
C LEU A 65 -8.76 13.21 11.58
N GLY A 66 -8.59 11.96 11.12
CA GLY A 66 -7.68 11.01 11.74
C GLY A 66 -6.22 11.41 11.55
N PRO A 67 -5.33 11.04 12.49
CA PRO A 67 -3.90 11.25 12.32
C PRO A 67 -3.40 10.48 11.09
N SER A 68 -2.51 11.12 10.31
CA SER A 68 -1.84 10.45 9.21
C SER A 68 -1.13 9.19 9.71
N ALA A 69 -1.18 8.11 8.93
CA ALA A 69 -0.43 6.90 9.24
C ALA A 69 1.05 7.25 9.45
N PRO A 70 1.71 6.67 10.48
CA PRO A 70 3.12 6.93 10.71
C PRO A 70 3.92 6.56 9.46
N ARG A 71 4.93 7.39 9.13
CA ARG A 71 5.86 7.07 8.05
C ARG A 71 6.50 5.72 8.35
N ARG A 72 6.49 4.82 7.36
CA ARG A 72 7.17 3.52 7.43
C ARG A 72 8.24 3.46 6.36
N CYS A 73 9.44 3.08 6.73
CA CYS A 73 10.59 2.91 5.87
C CYS A 73 10.95 1.43 5.89
N GLN A 74 11.03 0.78 4.72
CA GLN A 74 11.18 -0.69 4.63
C GLN A 74 10.17 -1.47 5.52
N GLY A 75 8.94 -0.95 5.66
CA GLY A 75 7.86 -1.59 6.43
C GLY A 75 7.80 -1.28 7.93
N SER A 76 8.78 -0.58 8.52
CA SER A 76 8.78 -0.20 9.95
C SER A 76 9.05 1.30 10.15
N SER A 77 8.48 1.89 11.21
CA SER A 77 8.75 3.30 11.58
C SER A 77 10.12 3.48 12.23
N GLU A 78 10.64 2.45 12.91
CA GLU A 78 11.95 2.49 13.58
C GLU A 78 13.10 2.62 12.58
N LEU A 79 12.93 2.05 11.39
CA LEU A 79 13.92 2.08 10.33
C LEU A 79 14.02 3.46 9.65
N CYS A 80 13.09 4.38 9.89
CA CYS A 80 13.13 5.70 9.25
C CYS A 80 14.23 6.62 9.81
N GLU A 81 14.70 6.36 11.02
CA GLU A 81 15.74 7.16 11.68
C GLU A 81 17.14 6.58 11.49
N LEU A 82 17.24 5.37 10.93
CA LEU A 82 18.52 4.70 10.69
C LEU A 82 19.17 5.21 9.40
N ARG A 83 20.50 5.27 9.41
CA ARG A 83 21.29 5.62 8.23
C ARG A 83 21.26 4.48 7.21
N TYR A 84 21.61 4.79 5.97
CA TYR A 84 21.60 3.81 4.88
C TYR A 84 22.47 2.58 5.18
N ASP A 85 23.59 2.76 5.87
CA ASP A 85 24.55 1.72 6.30
C ASP A 85 24.11 0.94 7.55
N GLU A 86 22.99 1.30 8.17
CA GLU A 86 22.48 0.69 9.41
C GLU A 86 21.25 -0.19 9.17
N ILE A 87 20.79 -0.30 7.92
CA ILE A 87 19.58 -1.03 7.53
C ILE A 87 19.95 -2.15 6.55
N ALA A 88 19.34 -3.31 6.72
CA ALA A 88 19.40 -4.37 5.71
C ALA A 88 18.51 -4.02 4.52
N HIS A 89 19.10 -3.93 3.33
CA HIS A 89 18.37 -3.66 2.08
C HIS A 89 18.24 -4.92 1.24
N LEU A 90 17.11 -5.09 0.58
CA LEU A 90 16.99 -6.03 -0.53
C LEU A 90 17.81 -5.50 -1.71
N THR A 91 18.69 -6.34 -2.26
CA THR A 91 19.58 -6.01 -3.36
C THR A 91 19.40 -7.00 -4.51
N ALA A 92 19.68 -6.56 -5.74
CA ALA A 92 19.65 -7.40 -6.92
C ALA A 92 21.05 -7.49 -7.56
N HIS A 93 21.59 -8.70 -7.63
CA HIS A 93 22.84 -9.01 -8.31
C HIS A 93 22.62 -9.05 -9.82
N ASN A 94 23.44 -8.32 -10.58
CA ASN A 94 23.31 -8.16 -12.03
C ASN A 94 21.87 -7.76 -12.42
N ALA A 95 21.39 -6.66 -11.83
CA ALA A 95 19.98 -6.27 -11.84
C ALA A 95 19.40 -6.03 -13.24
N MET A 96 20.25 -5.69 -14.21
CA MET A 96 19.84 -5.52 -15.62
C MET A 96 19.69 -6.83 -16.38
N SER A 97 20.28 -7.93 -15.91
CA SER A 97 20.30 -9.19 -16.65
C SER A 97 18.96 -9.88 -16.46
N THR A 98 17.95 -9.41 -17.19
CA THR A 98 16.56 -9.82 -16.98
C THR A 98 16.01 -10.65 -18.13
N THR A 99 15.10 -11.58 -17.80
CA THR A 99 14.31 -12.30 -18.81
C THR A 99 13.41 -11.33 -19.59
N ALA A 100 12.84 -10.33 -18.91
CA ALA A 100 12.00 -9.29 -19.53
C ALA A 100 12.73 -8.50 -20.64
N ASP A 101 14.02 -8.23 -20.43
CA ASP A 101 14.88 -7.51 -21.36
C ASP A 101 15.64 -8.44 -22.33
N ARG A 102 15.37 -9.75 -22.28
CA ARG A 102 15.96 -10.78 -23.15
C ARG A 102 17.48 -10.84 -23.11
N PHE A 103 18.05 -10.68 -21.92
CA PHE A 103 19.49 -10.95 -21.73
C PHE A 103 19.81 -12.42 -21.98
N ILE A 104 20.99 -12.67 -22.55
CA ILE A 104 21.53 -14.03 -22.65
C ILE A 104 22.00 -14.45 -21.25
N GLY A 105 21.38 -15.50 -20.70
CA GLY A 105 21.65 -15.94 -19.33
C GLY A 105 21.14 -14.95 -18.28
N PRO A 106 19.82 -14.69 -18.23
CA PRO A 106 19.25 -13.75 -17.27
C PRO A 106 19.43 -14.25 -15.83
N LEU A 107 19.70 -13.33 -14.90
CA LEU A 107 19.78 -13.61 -13.45
C LEU A 107 18.56 -13.11 -12.69
N GLN A 108 17.74 -12.26 -13.31
CA GLN A 108 16.49 -11.76 -12.77
C GLN A 108 15.36 -12.06 -13.75
N ASP A 109 14.15 -12.31 -13.25
CA ASP A 109 12.96 -12.38 -14.11
C ASP A 109 12.36 -11.00 -14.41
N PRO A 110 12.09 -10.14 -13.40
CA PRO A 110 11.48 -8.84 -13.62
C PRO A 110 12.47 -7.79 -14.13
N ASP A 111 11.96 -6.83 -14.92
CA ASP A 111 12.70 -5.61 -15.27
C ASP A 111 13.07 -4.77 -14.03
N ILE A 112 13.98 -3.80 -14.21
CA ILE A 112 14.49 -2.97 -13.10
C ILE A 112 13.36 -2.20 -12.40
N THR A 113 12.37 -1.71 -13.14
CA THR A 113 11.24 -0.97 -12.54
C THR A 113 10.46 -1.87 -11.59
N THR A 114 10.16 -3.09 -12.03
CA THR A 114 9.46 -4.09 -11.24
C THR A 114 10.30 -4.57 -10.04
N GLN A 115 11.62 -4.65 -10.16
CA GLN A 115 12.52 -4.89 -9.03
C GLN A 115 12.40 -3.78 -7.97
N LEU A 116 12.37 -2.52 -8.38
CA LEU A 116 12.19 -1.39 -7.46
C LEU A 116 10.80 -1.40 -6.81
N ASP A 117 9.76 -1.69 -7.58
CA ASP A 117 8.38 -1.80 -7.08
C ASP A 117 8.22 -2.95 -6.07
N THR A 118 9.00 -4.02 -6.21
CA THR A 118 9.03 -5.16 -5.29
C THR A 118 9.93 -4.96 -4.08
N GLY A 119 10.64 -3.82 -3.99
CA GLY A 119 11.36 -3.40 -2.78
C GLY A 119 12.89 -3.44 -2.87
N VAL A 120 13.47 -3.75 -4.03
CA VAL A 120 14.93 -3.67 -4.24
C VAL A 120 15.41 -2.23 -4.06
N ARG A 121 16.49 -2.01 -3.30
CA ARG A 121 17.06 -0.66 -3.02
C ARG A 121 18.55 -0.53 -3.28
N ALA A 122 19.19 -1.59 -3.78
CA ALA A 122 20.51 -1.50 -4.39
C ALA A 122 20.56 -2.42 -5.62
N LEU A 123 21.13 -1.88 -6.70
CA LEU A 123 21.25 -2.55 -7.98
C LEU A 123 22.73 -2.73 -8.28
N GLN A 124 23.17 -3.98 -8.46
CA GLN A 124 24.48 -4.21 -9.04
C GLN A 124 24.33 -4.13 -10.56
N LEU A 125 24.97 -3.11 -11.14
CA LEU A 125 24.90 -2.81 -12.55
C LEU A 125 26.25 -3.09 -13.21
N ASP A 126 26.27 -4.05 -14.13
CA ASP A 126 27.41 -4.32 -15.01
C ASP A 126 27.32 -3.46 -16.27
N THR A 127 28.37 -2.68 -16.55
CA THR A 127 28.42 -1.79 -17.74
C THR A 127 29.33 -2.37 -18.80
N TYR A 128 28.87 -2.36 -20.05
CA TYR A 128 29.64 -2.79 -21.22
C TYR A 128 29.57 -1.74 -22.32
N HIS A 129 30.54 -1.77 -23.24
CA HIS A 129 30.38 -1.05 -24.49
C HIS A 129 29.24 -1.65 -25.29
N TRP A 130 28.51 -0.80 -26.01
CA TRP A 130 27.46 -1.28 -26.89
C TRP A 130 28.03 -2.18 -27.99
N GLU A 131 27.34 -3.29 -28.25
CA GLU A 131 27.74 -4.28 -29.25
C GLU A 131 26.64 -4.40 -30.29
N SER A 132 27.02 -4.39 -31.57
CA SER A 132 26.07 -4.64 -32.64
C SER A 132 25.66 -6.12 -32.67
N PRO A 133 24.51 -6.48 -33.28
CA PRO A 133 24.15 -7.87 -33.50
C PRO A 133 25.24 -8.68 -34.24
N GLN A 134 26.02 -8.02 -35.11
CA GLN A 134 27.15 -8.65 -35.80
C GLN A 134 28.30 -8.98 -34.84
N ASP A 135 28.61 -8.08 -33.88
CA ASP A 135 29.63 -8.32 -32.85
C ASP A 135 29.24 -9.47 -31.90
N ILE A 136 27.94 -9.58 -31.60
CA ILE A 136 27.41 -10.68 -30.79
C ILE A 136 27.52 -12.01 -31.55
N ALA A 137 27.08 -12.04 -32.82
CA ALA A 137 27.16 -13.25 -33.65
C ALA A 137 28.60 -13.75 -33.79
N ALA A 138 29.54 -12.84 -34.07
CA ALA A 138 30.96 -13.19 -34.19
C ALA A 138 31.53 -13.79 -32.89
N ARG A 139 31.08 -13.33 -31.72
CA ARG A 139 31.50 -13.89 -30.42
C ARG A 139 30.88 -15.26 -30.16
N LEU A 140 29.61 -15.45 -30.51
CA LEU A 140 28.94 -16.74 -30.35
C LEU A 140 29.59 -17.81 -31.22
N ASP A 141 30.23 -17.46 -32.33
CA ASP A 141 30.99 -18.40 -33.17
C ASP A 141 32.32 -18.86 -32.53
N ASN A 142 32.74 -18.30 -31.39
CA ASN A 142 33.91 -18.72 -30.64
C ASN A 142 33.80 -20.21 -30.22
N PRO A 143 34.85 -21.02 -30.42
CA PRO A 143 34.88 -22.44 -30.01
C PRO A 143 34.69 -22.69 -28.51
N GLU A 144 34.77 -21.67 -27.65
CA GLU A 144 34.40 -21.75 -26.24
C GLU A 144 32.90 -22.08 -26.03
N PHE A 145 32.04 -21.75 -27.00
CA PHE A 145 30.63 -22.14 -26.97
C PHE A 145 30.40 -23.47 -27.69
N THR A 146 29.87 -24.44 -26.97
CA THR A 146 29.46 -25.72 -27.56
C THR A 146 28.33 -25.53 -28.58
N PRO A 147 28.18 -26.43 -29.57
CA PRO A 147 27.05 -26.37 -30.52
C PRO A 147 25.68 -26.37 -29.84
N GLU A 148 25.55 -27.00 -28.68
CA GLU A 148 24.32 -27.01 -27.89
C GLU A 148 24.04 -25.66 -27.24
N GLN A 149 25.03 -25.04 -26.59
CA GLN A 149 24.90 -23.70 -26.01
C GLN A 149 24.54 -22.66 -27.07
N ARG A 150 25.16 -22.73 -28.26
CA ARG A 150 24.80 -21.83 -29.38
C ARG A 150 23.33 -21.95 -29.78
N ARG A 151 22.81 -23.18 -29.87
CA ARG A 151 21.38 -23.40 -30.17
C ARG A 151 20.48 -22.81 -29.10
N LEU A 152 20.80 -23.02 -27.82
CA LEU A 152 20.03 -22.48 -26.70
C LEU A 152 19.99 -20.95 -26.72
N VAL A 153 21.14 -20.31 -26.94
CA VAL A 153 21.24 -18.85 -27.03
C VAL A 153 20.49 -18.29 -28.24
N SER A 154 20.56 -18.96 -29.40
CA SER A 154 19.87 -18.51 -30.61
C SER A 154 18.34 -18.72 -30.61
N ALA A 155 17.84 -19.54 -29.67
CA ALA A 155 16.43 -19.89 -29.56
C ALA A 155 15.68 -19.12 -28.45
N ALA A 156 16.42 -18.41 -27.59
CA ALA A 156 15.89 -17.51 -26.57
C ALA A 156 15.57 -16.12 -27.15
#